data_AF-A0A1H3CPE6-F1
#
_entry.id   AF-A0A1H3CPE6-F1
#
_cell.length_a   1.000
_cell.length_b   1.000
_cell.length_c   1.000
_cell.angle_alpha   90.00
_cell.angle_beta   90.00
_cell.angle_gamma   90.00
#
_symmetry.space_group_name_H-M   'P 1'
#
loop_
_entity.id
_entity.type
_entity.pdbx_description
1 polymer ?
#
loop_
_entity_poly.entity_id
_entity_poly.type
_entity_poly.pdbx_seq_one_letter_code
_entity_poly.pdbx_strand_id
1 'polypeptide(L)'
;MKQEELAVKAGLDRATIIRYENNLVEHSINIIDKISHALGVNPTIIYDDYFRFISSDYGKKIKQLRIKFNLTQKGLGSLLQVHRKTISK
;
A
#
# COMPACT_ATOMS: atom_id res chain seq x y z
N MET A 1 -11.95 -5.23 21.35
CA MET A 1 -12.78 -4.25 20.62
C MET A 1 -13.76 -5.01 19.74
N LYS A 2 -15.02 -4.58 19.62
CA LYS A 2 -16.01 -5.20 18.71
C LYS A 2 -15.92 -4.57 17.31
N GLN A 3 -16.40 -5.28 16.27
CA GLN A 3 -16.39 -4.80 14.88
C GLN A 3 -17.11 -3.45 14.72
N GLU A 4 -18.30 -3.27 15.30
CA GLU A 4 -19.02 -1.99 15.32
C GLU A 4 -18.20 -0.86 15.93
N GLU A 5 -17.54 -1.11 17.06
CA GLU A 5 -16.77 -0.09 17.76
C GLU A 5 -15.54 0.32 16.94
N LEU A 6 -14.87 -0.65 16.33
CA LEU A 6 -13.73 -0.42 15.44
C LEU A 6 -14.15 0.39 14.21
N ALA A 7 -15.29 0.02 13.60
CA ALA A 7 -15.83 0.69 12.43
C ALA A 7 -16.11 2.18 12.73
N VAL A 8 -16.77 2.46 13.86
CA VAL A 8 -17.05 3.84 14.31
C VAL A 8 -15.75 4.62 14.54
N LYS A 9 -14.79 4.03 15.27
CA LYS A 9 -13.49 4.69 15.55
C LYS A 9 -12.66 4.95 14.29
N ALA A 10 -12.66 4.03 13.33
CA ALA A 10 -11.93 4.15 12.08
C ALA A 10 -12.66 5.01 11.03
N GLY A 11 -13.92 5.39 11.28
CA GLY A 11 -14.77 6.08 10.29
C GLY A 11 -15.02 5.21 9.05
N LEU A 12 -15.26 3.91 9.26
CA LEU A 12 -15.51 2.91 8.23
C LEU A 12 -16.87 2.25 8.45
N ASP A 13 -17.42 1.64 7.40
CA ASP A 13 -18.59 0.79 7.55
C ASP A 13 -18.22 -0.58 8.14
N ARG A 14 -19.10 -1.14 8.98
CA ARG A 14 -18.87 -2.44 9.63
C ARG A 14 -18.65 -3.57 8.62
N ALA A 15 -19.36 -3.57 7.49
CA ALA A 15 -19.16 -4.58 6.45
C ALA A 15 -17.74 -4.50 5.85
N THR A 16 -17.11 -3.31 5.86
CA THR A 16 -15.71 -3.16 5.44
C THR A 16 -14.79 -3.94 6.38
N ILE A 17 -14.98 -3.82 7.70
CA ILE A 17 -14.20 -4.57 8.70
C ILE A 17 -14.40 -6.08 8.53
N ILE A 18 -15.64 -6.54 8.37
CA ILE A 18 -15.93 -7.97 8.15
C ILE A 18 -15.24 -8.50 6.89
N ARG A 19 -15.27 -7.74 5.79
CA ARG A 19 -14.61 -8.14 4.54
C ARG A 19 -13.09 -8.22 4.71
N TYR A 20 -12.50 -7.34 5.52
CA TYR A 20 -11.08 -7.36 5.85
C TYR A 20 -10.71 -8.64 6.61
N GLU A 21 -11.43 -8.95 7.68
CA GLU A 21 -11.17 -10.14 8.52
C GLU A 21 -11.34 -11.47 7.76
N ASN A 22 -12.17 -11.47 6.71
CA ASN A 22 -12.42 -12.64 5.88
C ASN A 22 -11.57 -12.68 4.59
N ASN A 23 -10.59 -11.78 4.42
CA ASN A 23 -9.75 -11.68 3.22
C ASN A 23 -10.54 -11.56 1.90
N LEU A 24 -11.70 -10.89 1.94
CA LEU A 24 -12.59 -10.77 0.78
C LEU A 24 -12.26 -9.57 -0.11
N VAL A 25 -11.33 -8.71 0.31
CA VAL A 25 -10.94 -7.48 -0.39
C VAL A 25 -9.50 -7.12 -0.08
N GLU A 26 -8.75 -6.72 -1.10
CA GLU A 26 -7.51 -5.95 -0.93
C GLU A 26 -7.84 -4.46 -0.76
N HIS A 27 -7.38 -3.87 0.34
CA HIS A 27 -7.71 -2.51 0.71
C HIS A 27 -6.54 -1.55 0.47
N SER A 28 -6.83 -0.24 0.41
CA SER A 28 -5.78 0.76 0.29
C SER A 28 -5.03 0.93 1.61
N ILE A 29 -3.77 1.38 1.53
CA ILE A 29 -2.94 1.68 2.69
C ILE A 29 -3.62 2.65 3.68
N ASN A 30 -4.41 3.60 3.16
CA ASN A 30 -5.19 4.54 3.97
C ASN A 30 -6.21 3.85 4.88
N ILE A 31 -6.88 2.79 4.42
CA ILE A 31 -7.83 2.04 5.25
C ILE A 31 -7.09 1.32 6.38
N ILE A 32 -5.93 0.72 6.07
CA ILE A 32 -5.09 0.06 7.07
C ILE A 32 -4.61 1.07 8.11
N ASP A 33 -4.19 2.27 7.67
CA ASP A 33 -3.77 3.32 8.58
C ASP A 33 -4.93 3.74 9.50
N LYS A 34 -6.15 3.93 8.98
CA LYS A 34 -7.33 4.25 9.81
C LYS A 34 -7.63 3.18 10.86
N ILE A 35 -7.60 1.91 10.47
CA ILE A 35 -7.83 0.78 11.38
C ILE A 35 -6.73 0.74 12.45
N SER A 36 -5.48 0.94 12.06
CA SER A 36 -4.32 0.94 12.96
C SER A 36 -4.41 2.06 13.99
N HIS A 37 -4.77 3.28 13.57
CA HIS A 37 -5.00 4.41 14.47
C HIS A 37 -6.17 4.14 15.42
N ALA A 38 -7.27 3.57 14.93
CA ALA A 38 -8.42 3.20 15.77
C ALA A 38 -8.09 2.14 16.82
N LEU A 39 -7.18 1.22 16.49
CA LEU A 39 -6.65 0.20 17.40
C LEU A 39 -5.54 0.72 18.32
N GLY A 40 -4.98 1.90 18.06
CA GLY A 40 -3.84 2.46 18.80
C GLY A 40 -2.52 1.71 18.56
N VAL A 41 -2.38 1.05 17.41
CA VAL A 41 -1.18 0.29 17.03
C VAL A 41 -0.44 0.96 15.88
N ASN A 42 0.86 0.68 15.78
CA ASN A 42 1.64 1.13 14.62
C ASN A 42 1.15 0.40 13.35
N PRO A 43 0.83 1.10 12.25
CA PRO A 43 0.33 0.48 11.01
C PRO A 43 1.23 -0.61 10.44
N THR A 44 2.55 -0.50 10.64
CA THR A 44 3.52 -1.49 10.16
C THR A 44 3.33 -2.89 10.75
N ILE A 45 2.65 -3.01 11.90
CA ILE A 45 2.31 -4.31 12.50
C ILE A 45 1.24 -5.04 11.67
N ILE A 46 0.35 -4.29 11.03
CA ILE A 46 -0.75 -4.83 10.21
C ILE A 46 -0.28 -5.07 8.76
N TYR A 47 0.74 -4.33 8.30
CA TYR A 47 1.23 -4.45 6.93
C TYR A 47 1.70 -5.88 6.61
N ASP A 48 1.14 -6.45 5.54
CA ASP A 48 1.71 -7.59 4.85
C ASP A 48 3.00 -7.19 4.09
N ASP A 49 3.62 -8.15 3.41
CA ASP A 49 4.85 -7.91 2.67
C ASP A 49 4.69 -6.87 1.54
N TYR A 50 3.50 -6.80 0.93
CA TYR A 50 3.20 -5.82 -0.10
C TYR A 50 3.08 -4.41 0.49
N PHE A 51 2.31 -4.22 1.57
CA PHE A 51 2.18 -2.94 2.26
C PHE A 51 3.52 -2.47 2.86
N ARG A 52 4.34 -3.38 3.38
CA ARG A 52 5.72 -3.06 3.80
C ARG A 52 6.57 -2.59 2.64
N PHE A 53 6.42 -3.18 1.46
CA PHE A 53 7.13 -2.72 0.27
C PHE A 53 6.68 -1.33 -0.17
N ILE A 54 5.37 -1.11 -0.34
CA ILE A 54 4.84 0.18 -0.83
C ILE A 54 4.93 1.31 0.20
N SER A 55 5.02 1.02 1.50
CA SER A 55 5.29 2.02 2.54
C SER A 55 6.79 2.36 2.68
N SER A 56 7.68 1.59 2.05
CA SER A 56 9.12 1.82 2.09
C SER A 56 9.58 2.87 1.06
N ASP A 57 10.89 3.17 1.05
CA ASP A 57 11.55 3.97 0.02
C ASP A 57 11.71 3.23 -1.34
N TYR A 58 10.73 2.42 -1.74
CA TYR A 58 10.82 1.53 -2.92
C TYR A 58 11.10 2.31 -4.21
N GLY A 59 10.54 3.51 -4.37
CA GLY A 59 10.79 4.37 -5.53
C GLY A 59 12.27 4.75 -5.68
N LYS A 60 12.98 5.00 -4.57
CA LYS A 60 14.43 5.27 -4.58
C LYS A 60 15.20 4.01 -4.97
N LYS A 61 14.83 2.84 -4.44
CA LYS A 61 15.46 1.56 -4.79
C LYS A 61 15.30 1.24 -6.28
N ILE A 62 14.10 1.39 -6.83
CA ILE A 62 13.83 1.20 -8.27
C ILE A 62 14.64 2.20 -9.10
N LYS A 63 14.71 3.46 -8.69
CA LYS A 63 15.54 4.48 -9.37
C LYS A 63 17.02 4.09 -9.38
N GLN A 64 17.57 3.64 -8.25
CA GLN A 64 18.96 3.20 -8.15
C GLN A 64 19.24 1.99 -9.04
N LEU A 65 18.37 0.97 -9.01
CA LEU A 65 18.49 -0.20 -9.89
C LEU A 65 18.45 0.20 -11.37
N ARG A 66 17.48 1.04 -11.76
CA ARG A 66 17.37 1.54 -13.14
C ARG A 66 18.67 2.22 -13.60
N ILE A 67 19.28 3.05 -12.75
CA ILE A 67 20.56 3.71 -13.06
C ILE A 67 21.71 2.69 -13.13
N LYS A 68 21.77 1.73 -12.19
CA LYS A 68 22.77 0.66 -12.18
C LYS A 68 22.76 -0.18 -13.46
N PHE A 69 21.59 -0.37 -14.07
CA PHE A 69 21.42 -1.06 -15.35
C PHE A 69 21.49 -0.15 -16.58
N ASN A 70 21.94 1.11 -16.44
CA ASN A 70 22.01 2.10 -17.52
C ASN A 70 20.69 2.35 -18.26
N LEU A 71 19.56 2.15 -17.59
CA LEU A 71 18.23 2.36 -18.18
C LEU A 71 17.76 3.79 -17.99
N THR A 72 17.21 4.40 -19.05
CA THR A 72 16.44 5.65 -18.91
C THR A 72 15.02 5.33 -18.43
N GLN A 73 14.28 6.32 -17.92
CA GLN A 73 12.85 6.11 -17.60
C GLN A 73 12.03 5.73 -18.84
N LYS A 74 12.42 6.23 -20.03
CA LYS A 74 11.79 5.83 -21.30
C LYS A 74 12.10 4.36 -21.61
N GLY A 75 13.36 3.96 -21.47
CA GLY A 75 13.80 2.57 -21.68
C GLY A 75 13.12 1.58 -20.74
N LEU A 76 13.04 1.91 -19.44
CA LEU A 76 12.29 1.09 -18.48
C LEU A 76 10.80 1.03 -18.82
N GLY A 77 10.19 2.15 -19.23
CA GLY A 77 8.81 2.18 -19.69
C GLY A 77 8.57 1.26 -20.88
N SER A 78 9.44 1.30 -21.89
CA SER A 78 9.38 0.40 -23.05
C SER A 78 9.50 -1.07 -22.65
N LEU A 79 10.40 -1.42 -21.73
CA LEU A 79 10.58 -2.80 -21.26
C LEU A 79 9.34 -3.33 -20.53
N LEU A 80 8.72 -2.49 -19.70
CA LEU A 80 7.51 -2.82 -18.94
C LEU A 80 6.22 -2.61 -19.73
N GLN A 81 6.31 -2.20 -21.01
CA GLN A 81 5.18 -1.90 -21.87
C GLN A 81 4.23 -0.82 -21.29
N VAL A 82 4.79 0.18 -20.60
CA VAL A 82 4.06 1.31 -20.04
C VAL A 82 4.62 2.64 -20.55
N HIS A 83 3.76 3.67 -20.60
CA HIS A 83 4.19 4.99 -20.99
C HIS A 83 5.23 5.55 -19.98
N ARG A 84 6.24 6.30 -20.47
CA ARG A 84 7.29 6.92 -19.64
C ARG A 84 6.75 7.66 -18.42
N LYS A 85 5.59 8.34 -18.56
CA LYS A 85 4.95 9.09 -17.46
C LYS A 85 4.55 8.22 -16.28
N THR A 86 4.25 6.93 -16.49
CA THR A 86 3.94 5.98 -15.42
C THR A 86 5.16 5.72 -14.53
N ILE A 87 6.36 5.74 -15.11
CA ILE A 87 7.63 5.55 -14.39
C ILE A 87 8.13 6.82 -13.69
N SER A 88 7.66 7.99 -14.14
CA SER A 88 8.11 9.28 -13.60
C SER A 88 7.23 9.84 -12.47
N LYS A 89 6.11 9.18 -12.16
CA LYS A 89 5.33 9.46 -10.95
C LYS A 89 6.13 9.02 -9.72
#